data_AF-A0A930BWR6-F1
#
_entry.id   AF-A0A930BWR6-F1
#
_cell.length_a   1.000
_cell.length_b   1.000
_cell.length_c   1.000
_cell.angle_alpha   90.00
_cell.angle_beta   90.00
_cell.angle_gamma   90.00
#
_symmetry.space_group_name_H-M   'P 1'
#
loop_
_entity.id
_entity.type
_entity.pdbx_description
1 polymer ?
#
loop_
_entity_poly.entity_id
_entity_poly.type
_entity_poly.pdbx_seq_one_letter_code
_entity_poly.pdbx_strand_id
1 'polypeptide(L)'
;MTFPTADRADIALLLEGTFPYVSGGVSSWVNQIIRAFPEYRFAIVFLGSRREDYGDPKYPLPDNVVHFEAHYLYDDLASRAEPASRPGDDAAYALIEQMHEHFAPGQPVASALQEFRAVARQMLPGGRLTADDFLYSEASWDMICDHYRRFCTDPSFVDYFWTVRIMHTPLWKLARVAKELLPVRVLHSVSTGYAGFLGALLHQTRDVPLVLSEHGIYTKERKIDLFKSEWIRDNRNVFQRDPTELSY
;
A
#
# COMPACT_ATOMS: atom_id res chain seq x y z
N MET A 1 -21.88 -10.74 9.24
CA MET A 1 -22.50 -9.40 9.12
C MET A 1 -22.59 -9.03 7.66
N THR A 2 -23.70 -8.45 7.22
CA THR A 2 -23.84 -7.92 5.86
C THR A 2 -23.51 -6.44 5.91
N PHE A 3 -22.47 -6.04 5.19
CA PHE A 3 -22.06 -4.64 5.09
C PHE A 3 -22.89 -3.90 4.04
N PRO A 4 -23.14 -2.59 4.21
CA PRO A 4 -23.92 -1.81 3.26
C PRO A 4 -23.20 -1.73 1.91
N THR A 5 -23.98 -1.68 0.83
CA THR A 5 -23.50 -1.52 -0.54
C THR A 5 -24.30 -0.44 -1.25
N ALA A 6 -23.64 0.36 -2.08
CA ALA A 6 -24.25 1.46 -2.82
C ALA A 6 -23.51 1.67 -4.14
N ASP A 7 -24.19 2.26 -5.13
CA ASP A 7 -23.61 2.52 -6.46
C ASP A 7 -22.76 3.81 -6.50
N ARG A 8 -22.79 4.62 -5.44
CA ARG A 8 -22.00 5.86 -5.30
C ARG A 8 -21.99 6.33 -3.84
N ALA A 9 -20.99 7.11 -3.44
CA ALA A 9 -20.93 7.85 -2.17
C ALA A 9 -20.39 9.27 -2.38
N ASP A 10 -20.47 10.14 -1.36
CA ASP A 10 -19.86 11.48 -1.43
C ASP A 10 -18.37 11.40 -1.09
N ILE A 11 -18.03 10.71 0.01
CA ILE A 11 -16.66 10.63 0.54
C ILE A 11 -16.29 9.15 0.70
N ALA A 12 -15.16 8.72 0.14
CA ALA A 12 -14.54 7.44 0.49
C ALA A 12 -13.46 7.65 1.55
N LEU A 13 -13.65 7.03 2.72
CA LEU A 13 -12.62 6.93 3.76
C LEU A 13 -11.74 5.72 3.48
N LEU A 14 -10.45 5.96 3.28
CA LEU A 14 -9.44 4.92 3.06
C LEU A 14 -8.74 4.66 4.39
N LEU A 15 -9.01 3.49 4.97
CA LEU A 15 -8.72 3.20 6.37
C LEU A 15 -7.84 1.97 6.50
N GLU A 16 -6.55 2.17 6.77
CA GLU A 16 -5.61 1.08 7.02
C GLU A 16 -5.58 0.73 8.50
N GLY A 17 -5.89 -0.53 8.85
CA GLY A 17 -5.73 -1.06 10.21
C GLY A 17 -6.45 -0.29 11.33
N THR A 18 -7.56 0.39 11.01
CA THR A 18 -8.26 1.29 11.95
C THR A 18 -9.75 0.96 12.06
N PHE A 19 -10.63 1.93 11.80
CA PHE A 19 -12.08 1.78 11.97
C PHE A 19 -12.64 0.81 10.92
N PRO A 20 -13.59 -0.08 11.26
CA PRO A 20 -14.27 -0.22 12.56
C PRO A 20 -13.68 -1.31 13.46
N TYR A 21 -12.60 -1.98 13.04
CA TYR A 21 -12.11 -3.20 13.70
C TYR A 21 -11.13 -2.96 14.84
N VAL A 22 -10.37 -1.85 14.80
CA VAL A 22 -9.35 -1.55 15.81
C VAL A 22 -9.84 -0.43 16.72
N SER A 23 -9.80 -0.65 18.04
CA SER A 23 -10.06 0.40 19.03
C SER A 23 -8.86 1.31 19.18
N GLY A 24 -9.06 2.63 19.19
CA GLY A 24 -7.98 3.59 19.36
C GLY A 24 -8.39 5.02 19.00
N GLY A 25 -7.45 5.95 19.16
CA GLY A 25 -7.67 7.37 18.89
C GLY A 25 -8.10 7.64 17.45
N VAL A 26 -7.44 7.01 16.47
CA VAL A 26 -7.74 7.17 15.04
C VAL A 26 -9.15 6.67 14.72
N SER A 27 -9.52 5.46 15.15
CA SER A 27 -10.86 4.91 14.89
C SER A 27 -11.97 5.71 15.57
N SER A 28 -11.72 6.20 16.78
CA SER A 28 -12.64 7.10 17.48
C SER A 28 -12.84 8.40 16.69
N TRP A 29 -11.76 8.99 16.20
CA TRP A 29 -11.78 10.22 15.40
C TRP A 29 -12.49 10.02 14.06
N VAL A 30 -12.25 8.91 13.35
CA VAL A 30 -12.98 8.55 12.13
C VAL A 30 -14.48 8.45 12.41
N ASN A 31 -14.88 7.75 13.48
CA ASN A 31 -16.28 7.65 13.89
C ASN A 31 -16.89 9.02 14.22
N GLN A 32 -16.12 9.93 14.83
CA GLN A 32 -16.55 11.31 15.10
C GLN A 32 -16.77 12.10 13.81
N ILE A 33 -15.88 11.99 12.81
CA ILE A 33 -16.08 12.65 11.50
C ILE A 33 -17.38 12.19 10.86
N ILE A 34 -17.57 10.87 10.73
CA ILE A 34 -18.75 10.33 10.05
C ILE A 34 -20.03 10.86 10.71
N ARG A 35 -20.05 10.93 12.05
CA ARG A 35 -21.21 11.40 12.83
C ARG A 35 -21.37 12.92 12.84
N ALA A 36 -20.29 13.68 12.69
CA ALA A 36 -20.31 15.13 12.67
C ALA A 36 -20.88 15.69 11.35
N PHE A 37 -20.83 14.91 10.27
CA PHE A 37 -21.34 15.28 8.96
C PHE A 37 -22.42 14.31 8.44
N PRO A 38 -23.59 14.23 9.08
CA PRO A 38 -24.67 13.31 8.70
C PRO A 38 -25.23 13.58 7.29
N GLU A 39 -25.01 14.76 6.72
CA GLU A 39 -25.44 15.15 5.38
C GLU A 39 -24.65 14.48 4.24
N TYR A 40 -23.44 13.97 4.52
CA TYR A 40 -22.63 13.27 3.53
C TYR A 40 -22.78 11.77 3.64
N ARG A 41 -22.79 11.10 2.49
CA ARG A 41 -22.78 9.65 2.40
C ARG A 41 -21.34 9.15 2.35
N PHE A 42 -20.95 8.35 3.33
CA PHE A 42 -19.61 7.79 3.44
C PHE A 42 -19.55 6.38 2.83
N ALA A 43 -18.50 6.14 2.05
CA ALA A 43 -18.01 4.81 1.73
C ALA A 43 -16.77 4.54 2.59
N ILE A 44 -16.61 3.31 3.05
CA ILE A 44 -15.43 2.88 3.80
C ILE A 44 -14.71 1.82 3.00
N VAL A 45 -13.43 2.07 2.75
CA VAL A 45 -12.48 1.09 2.21
C VAL A 45 -11.53 0.73 3.33
N PHE A 46 -11.79 -0.40 3.97
CA PHE A 46 -10.93 -0.93 5.01
C PHE A 46 -9.80 -1.76 4.40
N LEU A 47 -8.55 -1.43 4.76
CA LEU A 47 -7.36 -2.18 4.40
C LEU A 47 -6.80 -2.86 5.64
N GLY A 48 -6.81 -4.19 5.65
CA GLY A 48 -6.26 -5.01 6.74
C GLY A 48 -5.04 -5.82 6.31
N SER A 49 -4.31 -6.38 7.27
CA SER A 49 -3.24 -7.35 7.02
C SER A 49 -3.80 -8.68 6.52
N ARG A 50 -4.28 -9.53 7.42
CA ARG A 50 -4.97 -10.80 7.14
C ARG A 50 -6.33 -10.79 7.79
N ARG A 51 -7.29 -11.53 7.23
CA ARG A 51 -8.65 -11.56 7.77
C ARG A 51 -8.70 -12.03 9.23
N GLU A 52 -7.92 -13.05 9.57
CA GLU A 52 -7.87 -13.62 10.93
C GLU A 52 -7.31 -12.66 11.99
N ASP A 53 -6.60 -11.61 11.60
CA ASP A 53 -6.05 -10.61 12.52
C ASP A 53 -7.16 -9.68 13.07
N TYR A 54 -8.37 -9.73 12.48
CA TYR A 54 -9.48 -8.86 12.85
C TYR A 54 -10.68 -9.69 13.31
N GLY A 55 -11.14 -9.39 14.53
CA GLY A 55 -12.40 -9.92 15.06
C GLY A 55 -13.61 -9.10 14.61
N ASP A 56 -14.68 -9.14 15.39
CA ASP A 56 -15.89 -8.36 15.11
C ASP A 56 -15.62 -6.85 15.16
N PRO A 57 -16.33 -6.05 14.33
CA PRO A 57 -16.30 -4.59 14.39
C PRO A 57 -16.53 -4.08 15.83
N LYS A 58 -15.67 -3.17 16.28
CA LYS A 58 -15.73 -2.55 17.62
C LYS A 58 -16.66 -1.34 17.65
N TYR A 59 -16.99 -0.79 16.49
CA TYR A 59 -17.85 0.36 16.34
C TYR A 59 -19.06 0.01 15.47
N PRO A 60 -20.28 0.40 15.88
CA PRO A 60 -21.43 0.32 15.00
C PRO A 60 -21.27 1.32 13.86
N LEU A 61 -21.54 0.88 12.63
CA LEU A 61 -21.52 1.76 11.47
C LEU A 61 -22.67 2.78 11.57
N PRO A 62 -22.40 4.09 11.46
CA PRO A 62 -23.45 5.10 11.35
C PRO A 62 -24.31 4.93 10.08
N ASP A 63 -25.57 5.38 10.12
CA ASP A 63 -26.54 5.20 9.02
C ASP A 63 -26.10 5.87 7.71
N ASN A 64 -25.27 6.91 7.80
CA ASN A 64 -24.71 7.60 6.63
C ASN A 64 -23.46 6.89 6.06
N VAL A 65 -23.05 5.74 6.59
CA VAL A 65 -22.12 4.81 5.91
C VAL A 65 -22.93 3.93 4.97
N VAL A 66 -22.90 4.27 3.69
CA VAL A 66 -23.74 3.63 2.65
C VAL A 66 -23.01 2.52 1.89
N HIS A 67 -21.69 2.44 2.01
CA HIS A 67 -20.88 1.41 1.38
C HIS A 67 -19.71 1.03 2.28
N PHE A 68 -19.41 -0.26 2.34
CA PHE A 68 -18.26 -0.77 3.08
C PHE A 68 -17.65 -1.98 2.37
N GLU A 69 -16.35 -1.91 2.13
CA GLU A 69 -15.54 -2.99 1.60
C GLU A 69 -14.30 -3.22 2.48
N ALA A 70 -13.91 -4.48 2.65
CA ALA A 70 -12.74 -4.88 3.42
C ALA A 70 -11.79 -5.69 2.55
N HIS A 71 -10.57 -5.18 2.40
CA HIS A 71 -9.50 -5.79 1.61
C HIS A 71 -8.33 -6.14 2.50
N TYR A 72 -7.99 -7.43 2.55
CA TYR A 72 -6.87 -7.94 3.35
C TYR A 72 -5.66 -8.15 2.45
N LEU A 73 -4.61 -7.37 2.68
CA LEU A 73 -3.49 -7.22 1.75
C LEU A 73 -2.64 -8.48 1.58
N TYR A 74 -2.69 -9.40 2.54
CA TYR A 74 -1.83 -10.57 2.58
C TYR A 74 -2.57 -11.92 2.53
N ASP A 75 -3.90 -11.93 2.29
CA ASP A 75 -4.69 -13.17 2.16
C ASP A 75 -4.27 -14.00 0.91
N ASP A 76 -3.81 -13.33 -0.15
CA ASP A 76 -3.60 -13.93 -1.48
C ASP A 76 -2.12 -14.17 -1.85
N LEU A 77 -1.21 -14.16 -0.87
CA LEU A 77 0.25 -14.28 -1.12
C LEU A 77 0.69 -15.63 -1.75
N ALA A 78 -0.18 -16.64 -1.74
CA ALA A 78 0.10 -17.96 -2.30
C ALA A 78 -0.77 -18.21 -3.55
N SER A 79 -0.23 -17.91 -4.74
CA SER A 79 -0.75 -18.49 -5.98
C SER A 79 -0.56 -20.01 -5.91
N ARG A 80 -1.66 -20.76 -6.11
CA ARG A 80 -1.66 -22.23 -6.15
C ARG A 80 -1.34 -22.80 -7.53
N ALA A 81 -1.18 -21.95 -8.55
CA ALA A 81 -0.87 -22.37 -9.90
C ALA A 81 0.65 -22.47 -10.09
N GLU A 82 1.10 -23.50 -10.82
CA GLU A 82 2.48 -23.54 -11.27
C GLU A 82 2.76 -22.34 -12.16
N PRO A 83 3.80 -21.55 -11.88
CA PRO A 83 4.12 -20.39 -12.69
C PRO A 83 4.58 -20.81 -14.08
N ALA A 84 4.10 -20.12 -15.10
CA ALA A 84 4.59 -20.25 -16.47
C ALA A 84 5.81 -19.34 -16.69
N SER A 85 6.72 -19.72 -17.58
CA SER A 85 7.82 -18.85 -18.02
C SER A 85 7.25 -17.59 -18.70
N ARG A 86 7.78 -16.43 -18.29
CA ARG A 86 7.36 -15.11 -18.76
C ARG A 86 8.61 -14.22 -18.86
N PRO A 87 8.86 -13.56 -19.99
CA PRO A 87 10.00 -12.65 -20.10
C PRO A 87 9.80 -11.38 -19.25
N GLY A 88 8.56 -10.89 -19.13
CA GLY A 88 8.26 -9.54 -18.64
C GLY A 88 8.23 -8.52 -19.78
N ASP A 89 7.85 -7.28 -19.48
CA ASP A 89 7.82 -6.18 -20.47
C ASP A 89 8.98 -5.21 -20.20
N ASP A 90 10.01 -5.25 -21.02
CA ASP A 90 11.24 -4.46 -20.83
C ASP A 90 10.97 -2.97 -20.66
N ALA A 91 10.01 -2.41 -21.41
CA ALA A 91 9.68 -0.99 -21.32
C ALA A 91 9.00 -0.65 -19.98
N ALA A 92 8.18 -1.56 -19.45
CA ALA A 92 7.55 -1.41 -18.17
C ALA A 92 8.55 -1.53 -17.01
N TYR A 93 9.53 -2.42 -17.09
CA TYR A 93 10.61 -2.52 -16.09
C TYR A 93 11.59 -1.35 -16.17
N ALA A 94 11.90 -0.84 -17.36
CA ALA A 94 12.68 0.40 -17.52
C ALA A 94 11.99 1.61 -16.86
N LEU A 95 10.66 1.66 -16.91
CA LEU A 95 9.88 2.69 -16.24
C LEU A 95 9.97 2.59 -14.71
N ILE A 96 10.00 1.38 -14.16
CA ILE A 96 10.22 1.14 -12.73
C ILE A 96 11.61 1.65 -12.33
N GLU A 97 12.65 1.29 -13.07
CA GLU A 97 14.03 1.74 -12.80
C GLU A 97 14.12 3.28 -12.79
N GLN A 98 13.55 3.93 -13.81
CA GLN A 98 13.50 5.40 -13.89
C GLN A 98 12.76 6.03 -12.71
N MET A 99 11.66 5.42 -12.27
CA MET A 99 10.94 5.88 -11.07
C MET A 99 11.83 5.79 -9.83
N HIS A 100 12.54 4.68 -9.62
CA HIS A 100 13.46 4.52 -8.50
C HIS A 100 14.60 5.54 -8.53
N GLU A 101 15.19 5.80 -9.69
CA GLU A 101 16.23 6.82 -9.86
C GLU A 101 15.70 8.23 -9.50
N HIS A 102 14.50 8.59 -9.92
CA HIS A 102 13.89 9.89 -9.59
C HIS A 102 13.40 9.99 -8.14
N PHE A 103 13.29 8.87 -7.43
CA PHE A 103 13.00 8.85 -6.00
C PHE A 103 14.27 8.97 -5.15
N ALA A 104 15.45 8.93 -5.77
CA ALA A 104 16.72 9.12 -5.08
C ALA A 104 16.84 10.54 -4.49
N PRO A 105 17.62 10.70 -3.40
CA PRO A 105 17.82 12.01 -2.77
C PRO A 105 18.34 13.06 -3.76
N GLY A 106 17.78 14.27 -3.71
CA GLY A 106 18.22 15.41 -4.54
C GLY A 106 17.53 15.53 -5.89
N GLN A 107 16.62 14.62 -6.24
CA GLN A 107 15.84 14.70 -7.48
C GLN A 107 14.62 15.63 -7.37
N PRO A 108 14.16 16.25 -8.48
CA PRO A 108 12.95 17.07 -8.46
C PRO A 108 11.69 16.23 -8.20
N VAL A 109 10.88 16.65 -7.21
CA VAL A 109 9.61 15.99 -6.84
C VAL A 109 8.64 15.89 -8.02
N ALA A 110 8.64 16.87 -8.92
CA ALA A 110 7.75 16.87 -10.08
C ALA A 110 8.05 15.68 -11.03
N SER A 111 9.33 15.38 -11.26
CA SER A 111 9.75 14.24 -12.10
C SER A 111 9.36 12.92 -11.45
N ALA A 112 9.62 12.78 -10.15
CA ALA A 112 9.19 11.61 -9.37
C ALA A 112 7.68 11.38 -9.47
N LEU A 113 6.87 12.43 -9.34
CA LEU A 113 5.41 12.31 -9.43
C LEU A 113 4.93 11.93 -10.84
N GLN A 114 5.60 12.42 -11.89
CA GLN A 114 5.30 12.05 -13.27
C GLN A 114 5.58 10.57 -13.52
N GLU A 115 6.73 10.06 -13.08
CA GLU A 115 7.08 8.65 -13.23
C GLU A 115 6.18 7.74 -12.39
N PHE A 116 5.88 8.15 -11.16
CA PHE A 116 4.90 7.46 -10.33
C PHE A 116 3.55 7.33 -11.04
N ARG A 117 3.08 8.40 -11.70
CA ARG A 117 1.82 8.36 -12.46
C ARG A 117 1.90 7.40 -13.64
N ALA A 118 3.03 7.32 -14.32
CA ALA A 118 3.24 6.40 -15.42
C ALA A 118 3.21 4.94 -14.92
N VAL A 119 3.95 4.62 -13.86
CA VAL A 119 3.97 3.30 -13.22
C VAL A 119 2.57 2.92 -12.71
N ALA A 120 1.91 3.81 -11.97
CA ALA A 120 0.57 3.61 -11.44
C ALA A 120 -0.44 3.18 -12.53
N ARG A 121 -0.37 3.80 -13.73
CA ARG A 121 -1.23 3.41 -14.86
C ARG A 121 -0.91 2.01 -15.38
N GLN A 122 0.36 1.61 -15.41
CA GLN A 122 0.76 0.28 -15.86
C GLN A 122 0.41 -0.82 -14.85
N MET A 123 0.25 -0.49 -13.56
CA MET A 123 -0.17 -1.43 -12.52
C MET A 123 -1.69 -1.68 -12.50
N LEU A 124 -2.50 -0.79 -13.08
CA LEU A 124 -3.95 -0.98 -13.15
C LEU A 124 -4.31 -2.23 -13.97
N PRO A 125 -5.46 -2.87 -13.71
CA PRO A 125 -5.89 -4.01 -14.51
C PRO A 125 -6.05 -3.65 -16.00
N GLY A 126 -5.18 -4.26 -16.84
CA GLY A 126 -5.04 -3.99 -18.27
C GLY A 126 -3.71 -3.32 -18.66
N GLY A 127 -2.91 -2.88 -17.69
CA GLY A 127 -1.55 -2.37 -17.91
C GLY A 127 -0.50 -3.47 -18.03
N ARG A 128 0.75 -3.06 -18.27
CA ARG A 128 1.88 -3.96 -18.55
C ARG A 128 2.65 -4.43 -17.31
N LEU A 129 2.43 -3.80 -16.16
CA LEU A 129 3.04 -4.21 -14.89
C LEU A 129 2.08 -5.09 -14.12
N THR A 130 1.99 -6.36 -14.53
CA THR A 130 1.08 -7.31 -13.89
C THR A 130 1.69 -7.92 -12.62
N ALA A 131 0.83 -8.39 -11.70
CA ALA A 131 1.28 -9.12 -10.52
C ALA A 131 2.05 -10.37 -10.93
N ASP A 132 1.58 -11.11 -11.94
CA ASP A 132 2.27 -12.30 -12.43
C ASP A 132 3.66 -11.99 -12.98
N ASP A 133 3.83 -10.88 -13.71
CA ASP A 133 5.16 -10.51 -14.21
C ASP A 133 6.09 -10.14 -13.06
N PHE A 134 5.63 -9.37 -12.07
CA PHE A 134 6.42 -9.13 -10.87
C PHE A 134 6.77 -10.43 -10.13
N LEU A 135 5.82 -11.37 -10.05
CA LEU A 135 6.00 -12.60 -9.30
C LEU A 135 6.81 -13.68 -10.06
N TYR A 136 6.84 -13.67 -11.38
CA TYR A 136 7.32 -14.84 -12.15
C TYR A 136 8.12 -14.50 -13.41
N SER A 137 8.29 -13.24 -13.77
CA SER A 137 9.05 -12.89 -14.97
C SER A 137 10.56 -12.92 -14.76
N GLU A 138 11.29 -13.20 -15.83
CA GLU A 138 12.75 -13.10 -15.92
C GLU A 138 13.21 -11.65 -15.66
N ALA A 139 12.55 -10.66 -16.25
CA ALA A 139 12.86 -9.25 -16.01
C ALA A 139 12.74 -8.84 -14.53
N SER A 140 11.70 -9.32 -13.82
CA SER A 140 11.57 -9.08 -12.38
C SER A 140 12.72 -9.71 -11.59
N TRP A 141 13.07 -10.95 -11.93
CA TRP A 141 14.14 -11.68 -11.28
C TRP A 141 15.49 -10.96 -11.45
N ASP A 142 15.81 -10.56 -12.67
CA ASP A 142 17.05 -9.87 -12.99
C ASP A 142 17.13 -8.52 -12.29
N MET A 143 16.05 -7.73 -12.29
CA MET A 143 15.99 -6.45 -11.58
C MET A 143 16.20 -6.61 -10.07
N ILE A 144 15.56 -7.60 -9.43
CA ILE A 144 15.73 -7.89 -8.00
C ILE A 144 17.18 -8.30 -7.70
N CYS A 145 17.77 -9.17 -8.53
CA CYS A 145 19.17 -9.59 -8.36
C CYS A 145 20.14 -8.42 -8.52
N ASP A 146 19.91 -7.56 -9.51
CA ASP A 146 20.76 -6.41 -9.78
C ASP A 146 20.66 -5.37 -8.67
N HIS A 147 19.47 -5.06 -8.17
CA HIS A 147 19.30 -4.14 -7.05
C HIS A 147 19.94 -4.68 -5.77
N TYR A 148 19.80 -5.98 -5.48
CA TYR A 148 20.50 -6.60 -4.35
C TYR A 148 22.02 -6.40 -4.45
N ARG A 149 22.60 -6.70 -5.62
CA ARG A 149 24.06 -6.58 -5.85
C ARG A 149 24.55 -5.13 -5.77
N ARG A 150 23.73 -4.16 -6.17
CA ARG A 150 24.10 -2.73 -6.21
C ARG A 150 23.95 -2.04 -4.86
N PHE A 151 22.91 -2.37 -4.10
CA PHE A 151 22.47 -1.56 -2.96
C PHE A 151 22.50 -2.28 -1.61
N CYS A 152 22.48 -3.62 -1.57
CA CYS A 152 22.46 -4.35 -0.30
C CYS A 152 23.85 -4.85 0.08
N THR A 153 24.24 -4.61 1.33
CA THR A 153 25.57 -4.98 1.83
C THR A 153 25.54 -6.09 2.89
N ASP A 154 24.41 -6.27 3.58
CA ASP A 154 24.30 -7.10 4.78
C ASP A 154 23.30 -8.27 4.70
N PRO A 155 22.00 -8.07 4.37
CA PRO A 155 21.01 -9.14 4.47
C PRO A 155 21.28 -10.27 3.47
N SER A 156 20.88 -11.50 3.82
CA SER A 156 20.94 -12.62 2.88
C SER A 156 20.05 -12.34 1.66
N PHE A 157 20.45 -12.81 0.48
CA PHE A 157 19.63 -12.65 -0.73
C PHE A 157 18.22 -13.22 -0.55
N VAL A 158 18.07 -14.29 0.22
CA VAL A 158 16.78 -14.91 0.51
C VAL A 158 15.87 -13.96 1.28
N ASP A 159 16.39 -13.32 2.33
CA ASP A 159 15.62 -12.36 3.13
C ASP A 159 15.24 -11.12 2.31
N TYR A 160 16.18 -10.61 1.52
CA TYR A 160 15.94 -9.49 0.60
C TYR A 160 14.86 -9.83 -0.42
N PHE A 161 14.98 -10.97 -1.10
CA PHE A 161 14.03 -11.45 -2.10
C PHE A 161 12.61 -11.52 -1.52
N TRP A 162 12.43 -12.19 -0.38
CA TRP A 162 11.12 -12.30 0.25
C TRP A 162 10.59 -10.95 0.76
N THR A 163 11.47 -10.07 1.25
CA THR A 163 11.09 -8.71 1.67
C THR A 163 10.51 -7.91 0.51
N VAL A 164 11.23 -7.83 -0.61
CA VAL A 164 10.76 -7.13 -1.83
C VAL A 164 9.43 -7.71 -2.29
N ARG A 165 9.31 -9.03 -2.32
CA ARG A 165 8.08 -9.73 -2.73
C ARG A 165 6.90 -9.38 -1.86
N ILE A 166 7.04 -9.51 -0.54
CA ILE A 166 5.95 -9.28 0.41
C ILE A 166 5.54 -7.81 0.42
N MET A 167 6.51 -6.89 0.37
CA MET A 167 6.23 -5.44 0.39
C MET A 167 5.46 -4.96 -0.84
N HIS A 168 5.78 -5.48 -2.04
CA HIS A 168 5.17 -4.97 -3.27
C HIS A 168 3.88 -5.69 -3.66
N THR A 169 3.69 -6.96 -3.25
CA THR A 169 2.50 -7.74 -3.62
C THR A 169 1.16 -7.02 -3.33
N PRO A 170 0.98 -6.34 -2.17
CA PRO A 170 -0.23 -5.58 -1.89
C PRO A 170 -0.59 -4.51 -2.93
N LEU A 171 0.38 -3.96 -3.65
CA LEU A 171 0.16 -2.85 -4.57
C LEU A 171 -0.77 -3.23 -5.73
N TRP A 172 -0.72 -4.47 -6.24
CA TRP A 172 -1.65 -4.94 -7.27
C TRP A 172 -3.06 -5.17 -6.75
N LYS A 173 -3.19 -5.57 -5.47
CA LYS A 173 -4.51 -5.63 -4.82
C LYS A 173 -5.10 -4.23 -4.73
N LEU A 174 -4.32 -3.24 -4.30
CA LEU A 174 -4.74 -1.84 -4.28
C LEU A 174 -5.09 -1.29 -5.67
N ALA A 175 -4.35 -1.68 -6.71
CA ALA A 175 -4.67 -1.31 -8.09
C ALA A 175 -6.02 -1.88 -8.56
N ARG A 176 -6.36 -3.12 -8.15
CA ARG A 176 -7.68 -3.71 -8.39
C ARG A 176 -8.77 -2.96 -7.64
N VAL A 177 -8.56 -2.68 -6.35
CA VAL A 177 -9.49 -1.88 -5.52
C VAL A 177 -9.72 -0.51 -6.16
N ALA A 178 -8.67 0.17 -6.62
CA ALA A 178 -8.78 1.48 -7.26
C ALA A 178 -9.68 1.46 -8.51
N LYS A 179 -9.63 0.37 -9.29
CA LYS A 179 -10.47 0.17 -10.48
C LYS A 179 -11.93 -0.13 -10.12
N GLU A 180 -12.15 -0.95 -9.10
CA GLU A 180 -13.47 -1.47 -8.73
C GLU A 180 -14.26 -0.54 -7.80
N LEU A 181 -13.59 0.39 -7.11
CA LEU A 181 -14.20 1.30 -6.15
C LEU A 181 -15.38 2.07 -6.78
N LEU A 182 -16.49 2.16 -6.05
CA LEU A 182 -17.65 2.94 -6.46
C LEU A 182 -17.29 4.41 -6.75
N PRO A 183 -18.00 5.11 -7.66
CA PRO A 183 -17.85 6.54 -7.85
C PRO A 183 -18.03 7.34 -6.55
N VAL A 184 -17.05 8.19 -6.26
CA VAL A 184 -17.06 9.11 -5.11
C VAL A 184 -16.56 10.51 -5.51
N ARG A 185 -16.90 11.52 -4.72
CA ARG A 185 -16.55 12.92 -5.01
C ARG A 185 -15.23 13.33 -4.35
N VAL A 186 -14.90 12.74 -3.21
CA VAL A 186 -13.67 13.02 -2.45
C VAL A 186 -13.15 11.72 -1.84
N LEU A 187 -11.82 11.59 -1.83
CA LEU A 187 -11.10 10.56 -1.08
C LEU A 187 -10.54 11.19 0.19
N HIS A 188 -10.61 10.46 1.30
CA HIS A 188 -9.97 10.88 2.54
C HIS A 188 -9.16 9.72 3.11
N SER A 189 -7.83 9.85 3.06
CA SER A 189 -6.91 8.94 3.72
C SER A 189 -6.47 9.49 5.06
N VAL A 190 -6.42 8.63 6.06
CA VAL A 190 -5.98 8.97 7.43
C VAL A 190 -4.52 8.57 7.71
N SER A 191 -3.85 7.97 6.72
CA SER A 191 -2.45 7.56 6.78
C SER A 191 -1.76 7.69 5.42
N THR A 192 -0.43 7.73 5.43
CA THR A 192 0.46 7.76 4.24
C THR A 192 0.91 6.37 3.79
N GLY A 193 0.47 5.30 4.46
CA GLY A 193 0.77 3.91 4.12
C GLY A 193 0.00 3.40 2.89
N TYR A 194 -0.50 2.18 2.95
CA TYR A 194 -1.28 1.58 1.86
C TYR A 194 -2.58 2.34 1.56
N ALA A 195 -3.23 2.92 2.57
CA ALA A 195 -4.40 3.78 2.35
C ALA A 195 -4.03 5.08 1.61
N GLY A 196 -2.89 5.68 1.94
CA GLY A 196 -2.35 6.85 1.26
C GLY A 196 -1.98 6.54 -0.19
N PHE A 197 -1.30 5.41 -0.44
CA PHE A 197 -0.98 4.94 -1.78
C PHE A 197 -2.24 4.67 -2.61
N LEU A 198 -3.25 4.00 -2.05
CA LEU A 198 -4.54 3.79 -2.73
C LEU A 198 -5.21 5.13 -3.09
N GLY A 199 -5.18 6.09 -2.17
CA GLY A 199 -5.67 7.45 -2.42
C GLY A 199 -4.93 8.13 -3.56
N ALA A 200 -3.60 8.02 -3.59
CA ALA A 200 -2.78 8.56 -4.66
C ALA A 200 -3.07 7.88 -6.01
N LEU A 201 -3.21 6.55 -6.04
CA LEU A 201 -3.62 5.82 -7.24
C LEU A 201 -4.96 6.32 -7.78
N LEU A 202 -5.99 6.38 -6.93
CA LEU A 202 -7.32 6.84 -7.31
C LEU A 202 -7.30 8.30 -7.81
N HIS A 203 -6.57 9.18 -7.12
CA HIS A 203 -6.39 10.57 -7.56
C HIS A 203 -5.75 10.65 -8.94
N GLN A 204 -4.64 9.94 -9.16
CA GLN A 204 -3.87 10.01 -10.41
C GLN A 204 -4.59 9.40 -11.62
N THR A 205 -5.47 8.43 -11.36
CA THR A 205 -6.10 7.58 -12.40
C THR A 205 -7.56 7.97 -12.67
N ARG A 206 -8.26 8.54 -11.68
CA ARG A 206 -9.68 8.92 -11.79
C ARG A 206 -9.94 10.41 -11.56
N ASP A 207 -8.90 11.21 -11.30
CA ASP A 207 -9.00 12.66 -11.07
C ASP A 207 -9.93 13.04 -9.91
N VAL A 208 -9.99 12.18 -8.90
CA VAL A 208 -10.79 12.41 -7.69
C VAL A 208 -9.94 13.19 -6.67
N PRO A 209 -10.44 14.29 -6.08
CA PRO A 209 -9.74 15.02 -5.02
C PRO A 209 -9.37 14.13 -3.83
N LEU A 210 -8.12 14.24 -3.36
CA LEU A 210 -7.60 13.50 -2.21
C LEU A 210 -7.30 14.45 -1.04
N VAL A 211 -7.93 14.18 0.11
CA VAL A 211 -7.58 14.75 1.40
C VAL A 211 -6.74 13.73 2.16
N LEU A 212 -5.57 14.17 2.64
CA LEU A 212 -4.71 13.37 3.49
C LEU A 212 -4.64 14.03 4.87
N SER A 213 -5.10 13.32 5.89
CA SER A 213 -4.93 13.72 7.29
C SER A 213 -4.03 12.69 7.94
N GLU A 214 -2.72 12.94 8.01
CA GLU A 214 -1.77 12.03 8.64
C GLU A 214 -1.93 12.09 10.17
N HIS A 215 -2.55 11.08 10.78
CA HIS A 215 -2.96 11.10 12.19
C HIS A 215 -1.94 10.63 13.22
N GLY A 216 -0.75 10.28 12.77
CA GLY A 216 0.28 9.67 13.60
C GLY A 216 1.49 9.48 12.73
N ILE A 217 2.66 9.49 13.35
CA ILE A 217 3.92 9.63 12.67
C ILE A 217 4.24 8.31 11.98
N TYR A 218 3.50 7.93 10.93
CA TYR A 218 3.52 6.62 10.31
C TYR A 218 4.96 6.19 10.02
N THR A 219 5.76 7.13 9.52
CA THR A 219 7.20 6.94 9.28
C THR A 219 8.01 6.72 10.56
N LYS A 220 7.75 7.43 11.68
CA LYS A 220 8.45 7.18 12.96
C LYS A 220 7.94 5.91 13.63
N GLU A 221 6.65 5.61 13.56
CA GLU A 221 6.06 4.39 14.10
C GLU A 221 6.61 3.17 13.36
N ARG A 222 6.68 3.21 12.02
CA ARG A 222 7.35 2.16 11.24
C ARG A 222 8.85 2.08 11.50
N LYS A 223 9.54 3.22 11.68
CA LYS A 223 10.94 3.17 12.14
C LYS A 223 11.05 2.48 13.50
N ILE A 224 10.20 2.82 14.48
CA ILE A 224 10.20 2.19 15.81
C ILE A 224 9.88 0.69 15.71
N ASP A 225 8.89 0.30 14.90
CA ASP A 225 8.55 -1.11 14.66
C ASP A 225 9.72 -1.87 14.03
N LEU A 226 10.40 -1.27 13.05
CA LEU A 226 11.61 -1.83 12.44
C LEU A 226 12.74 -1.95 13.47
N PHE A 227 12.96 -0.95 14.31
CA PHE A 227 13.97 -1.00 15.38
C PHE A 227 13.66 -2.02 16.48
N LYS A 228 12.38 -2.33 16.70
CA LYS A 228 11.93 -3.33 17.68
C LYS A 228 11.80 -4.73 17.10
N SER A 229 11.96 -4.88 15.79
CA SER A 229 11.83 -6.15 15.10
C SER A 229 12.98 -7.09 15.47
N GLU A 230 12.66 -8.21 16.12
CA GLU A 230 13.65 -9.26 16.43
C GLU A 230 14.03 -10.11 15.20
N TRP A 231 13.27 -9.99 14.09
CA TRP A 231 13.48 -10.77 12.87
C TRP A 231 14.40 -10.09 11.85
N ILE A 232 14.59 -8.77 11.94
CA ILE A 232 15.59 -8.05 11.14
C ILE A 232 16.92 -8.15 11.90
N ARG A 233 17.74 -9.14 11.54
CA ARG A 233 19.06 -9.30 12.12
C ARG A 233 20.01 -8.25 11.55
N ASP A 234 20.42 -7.32 12.39
CA ASP A 234 21.56 -6.42 12.12
C ASP A 234 22.86 -7.19 12.38
N ASN A 235 23.54 -7.64 11.31
CA ASN A 235 24.79 -8.40 11.43
C ASN A 235 26.02 -7.48 11.61
N ARG A 236 25.84 -6.15 11.69
CA ARG A 236 26.93 -5.23 12.02
C ARG A 236 27.48 -5.54 13.41
N ASN A 237 28.80 -5.59 13.52
CA ASN A 237 29.48 -5.79 14.79
C ASN A 237 29.17 -4.64 15.77
N VAL A 238 29.32 -4.88 17.08
CA VAL A 238 29.01 -3.90 18.16
C VAL A 238 29.71 -2.54 17.95
N PHE A 239 30.84 -2.51 17.24
CA PHE A 239 31.61 -1.31 16.91
C PHE A 239 31.14 -0.57 15.63
N GLN A 240 30.25 -1.17 14.84
CA GLN A 240 29.64 -0.62 13.62
C GLN A 240 28.18 -0.20 13.82
N ARG A 241 27.62 -0.43 15.02
CA ARG A 241 26.25 -0.06 15.36
C ARG A 241 26.21 1.40 15.77
N ASP A 242 25.84 2.28 14.85
CA ASP A 242 25.21 3.54 15.21
C ASP A 242 23.72 3.26 15.48
N PRO A 243 23.20 3.50 16.69
CA PRO A 243 21.78 3.32 17.01
C PRO A 243 20.82 4.17 16.16
N THR A 244 21.34 5.17 15.44
CA THR A 244 20.58 6.07 14.58
C THR A 244 20.55 5.65 13.11
N GLU A 245 21.37 4.66 12.72
CA GLU A 245 21.47 4.17 11.34
C GLU A 245 20.91 2.74 11.22
N LEU A 246 19.99 2.53 10.27
CA LEU A 246 19.55 1.20 9.87
C LEU A 246 20.62 0.58 8.94
N SER A 247 20.88 -0.72 9.11
CA SER A 247 21.67 -1.49 8.12
C SER A 247 20.88 -1.50 6.81
N TYR A 248 21.49 -1.05 5.71
CA TYR A 248 20.93 -1.13 4.35
C TYR A 248 21.63 -2.26 3.56
#